data_AF-A0A3G6UPY8-F1
#
_entry.id   AF-A0A3G6UPY8-F1
#
_cell.length_a   1.000
_cell.length_b   1.000
_cell.length_c   1.000
_cell.angle_alpha   90.00
_cell.angle_beta   90.00
_cell.angle_gamma   90.00
#
_symmetry.space_group_name_H-M   'P 1'
#
loop_
_entity.id
_entity.type
_entity.pdbx_description
1 polymer ?
#
loop_
_entity_poly.entity_id
_entity_poly.type
_entity_poly.pdbx_seq_one_letter_code
_entity_poly.pdbx_strand_id
1 'polypeptide(L)'
;MAVENKSLWAVAQPKFISPLPLVLSHLHTLEEGDFFRKFVKFLLIRKATRTKVLLSKYITAVLFSVYFVLLYLVLSVLLGMLLFGFQNTAESGPLLTTALIDYADCLVETIMTATFAFMLSAVFRSTVLSVGLTFVIILGAKGAVQLLAHYDVAWGRFLLFSNTGFGQYARGNMPLFEGMSPSFTFLVLLFHLLSFLGLAWAFFVKRDVAH
;
A
#
# COMPACT_ATOMS: atom_id res chain seq x y z
N MET A 1 -42.81 9.81 57.47
CA MET A 1 -41.91 8.67 57.76
C MET A 1 -41.40 8.17 56.42
N ALA A 2 -40.12 8.07 56.09
CA ALA A 2 -38.85 8.11 56.80
C ALA A 2 -37.76 8.48 55.75
N VAL A 3 -36.98 9.54 56.00
CA VAL A 3 -35.52 9.52 56.25
C VAL A 3 -34.70 10.17 55.11
N GLU A 4 -34.30 11.38 55.44
CA GLU A 4 -33.18 12.23 55.05
C GLU A 4 -31.91 11.52 54.50
N ASN A 5 -31.39 12.03 53.38
CA ASN A 5 -29.94 12.04 53.13
C ASN A 5 -29.50 13.42 52.64
N LYS A 6 -29.02 14.22 53.60
CA LYS A 6 -28.28 15.47 53.38
C LYS A 6 -26.88 15.13 52.87
N SER A 7 -26.55 15.47 51.62
CA SER A 7 -25.16 15.46 51.15
C SER A 7 -24.64 16.89 50.94
N LEU A 8 -24.05 17.41 52.01
CA LEU A 8 -22.82 18.23 52.18
C LEU A 8 -22.38 19.33 51.19
N TRP A 9 -23.05 19.58 50.06
CA TRP A 9 -22.55 20.48 49.02
C TRP A 9 -23.45 21.69 48.73
N ALA A 10 -24.54 21.85 49.49
CA ALA A 10 -25.50 22.95 49.33
C ALA A 10 -25.10 24.28 50.03
N VAL A 11 -23.91 24.40 50.62
CA VAL A 11 -23.52 25.56 51.48
C VAL A 11 -22.12 26.11 51.16
N ALA A 12 -21.72 26.22 49.90
CA ALA A 12 -20.48 26.94 49.56
C ALA A 12 -20.65 27.83 48.32
N GLN A 13 -21.59 28.75 48.38
CA GLN A 13 -21.50 29.97 47.57
C GLN A 13 -20.67 30.99 48.36
N PRO A 14 -19.67 31.63 47.72
CA PRO A 14 -19.59 33.06 47.88
C PRO A 14 -19.43 33.76 46.53
N LYS A 15 -20.20 34.83 46.35
CA LYS A 15 -19.97 35.85 45.32
C LYS A 15 -18.50 36.28 45.37
N PHE A 16 -17.76 36.16 44.26
CA PHE A 16 -16.56 36.95 44.07
C PHE A 16 -16.39 37.29 42.59
N ILE A 17 -16.45 38.59 42.32
CA ILE A 17 -16.11 39.23 41.06
C ILE A 17 -14.65 38.86 40.75
N SER A 18 -14.42 38.09 39.69
CA SER A 18 -13.07 37.91 39.14
C SER A 18 -13.05 38.40 37.69
N PRO A 19 -12.00 39.13 37.26
CA PRO A 19 -11.94 39.79 35.96
C PRO A 19 -11.68 38.82 34.79
N LEU A 20 -11.88 37.52 35.00
CA LEU A 20 -11.61 36.46 34.02
C LEU A 20 -12.40 36.54 32.70
N PRO A 21 -13.61 37.14 32.60
CA PRO A 21 -14.29 37.25 31.30
C PRO A 21 -13.62 38.23 30.34
N LEU A 22 -12.82 39.18 30.84
CA LEU A 22 -12.18 40.22 30.02
C LEU A 22 -10.86 39.79 29.38
N VAL A 23 -10.15 38.82 29.96
CA VAL A 23 -8.93 38.26 29.34
C VAL A 23 -9.29 37.21 28.27
N LEU A 24 -10.42 36.51 28.43
CA LEU A 24 -10.89 35.51 27.47
C LEU A 24 -11.45 36.13 26.17
N SER A 25 -11.99 37.36 26.20
CA SER A 25 -12.49 38.02 25.00
C SER A 25 -11.39 38.52 24.06
N HIS A 26 -10.20 38.83 24.59
CA HIS A 26 -9.03 39.22 23.80
C HIS A 26 -8.17 38.03 23.30
N LEU A 27 -8.38 36.82 23.84
CA LEU A 27 -7.75 35.59 23.32
C LEU A 27 -8.55 34.94 22.19
N HIS A 28 -9.85 35.26 22.08
CA HIS A 28 -10.71 34.77 21.00
C HIS A 28 -10.34 35.34 19.62
N THR A 29 -9.42 36.31 19.56
CA THR A 29 -8.94 36.97 18.33
C THR A 29 -7.62 36.42 17.80
N LEU A 30 -7.00 35.40 18.39
CA LEU A 30 -5.80 34.76 17.80
C LEU A 30 -6.20 33.65 16.82
N GLU A 31 -6.73 34.10 15.68
CA GLU A 31 -6.30 33.84 14.29
C GLU A 31 -5.78 32.48 13.78
N GLU A 32 -5.53 31.45 14.58
CA GLU A 32 -4.93 30.21 14.05
C GLU A 32 -5.94 29.32 13.30
N GLY A 33 -7.22 29.37 13.69
CA GLY A 33 -8.27 28.56 13.06
C GLY A 33 -8.78 29.12 11.74
N ASP A 34 -8.77 30.44 11.57
CA ASP A 34 -9.48 31.11 10.48
C ASP A 34 -8.59 31.27 9.23
N PHE A 35 -7.28 31.46 9.41
CA PHE A 35 -6.32 31.41 8.32
C PHE A 35 -6.18 29.99 7.77
N PHE A 36 -6.10 28.97 8.64
CA PHE A 36 -6.03 27.57 8.22
C PHE A 36 -7.32 27.13 7.51
N ARG A 37 -8.49 27.54 8.01
CA ARG A 37 -9.79 27.28 7.37
C ARG A 37 -9.94 28.01 6.03
N LYS A 38 -9.44 29.24 5.89
CA LYS A 38 -9.41 29.98 4.61
C LYS A 38 -8.40 29.38 3.63
N PHE A 39 -7.24 28.90 4.11
CA PHE A 39 -6.22 28.22 3.30
C PHE A 39 -6.68 26.83 2.82
N VAL A 40 -7.36 26.06 3.69
CA VAL A 40 -8.02 24.79 3.31
C VAL A 40 -9.14 25.04 2.31
N LYS A 41 -9.93 26.11 2.46
CA LYS A 41 -10.92 26.52 1.45
C LYS A 41 -10.26 26.94 0.12
N PHE A 42 -9.07 27.54 0.16
CA PHE A 42 -8.29 27.88 -1.05
C PHE A 42 -7.71 26.63 -1.74
N LEU A 43 -7.30 25.60 -0.98
CA LEU A 43 -6.94 24.27 -1.49
C LEU A 43 -8.14 23.53 -2.11
N LEU A 44 -9.33 23.68 -1.52
CA LEU A 44 -10.57 23.03 -1.98
C LEU A 44 -11.16 23.65 -3.26
N ILE A 45 -10.70 24.83 -3.69
CA ILE A 45 -11.17 25.48 -4.92
C ILE A 45 -10.66 24.76 -6.18
N ARG A 46 -9.55 24.03 -6.12
CA ARG A 46 -9.13 23.21 -7.25
C ARG A 46 -9.92 21.90 -7.26
N LYS A 47 -11.00 21.85 -8.05
CA LYS A 47 -11.75 20.63 -8.33
C LYS A 47 -10.79 19.56 -8.89
N ALA A 48 -10.33 18.64 -8.05
CA ALA A 48 -9.49 17.54 -8.47
C ALA A 48 -10.29 16.67 -9.45
N THR A 49 -9.80 16.50 -10.67
CA THR A 49 -10.41 15.60 -11.64
C THR A 49 -10.37 14.18 -11.06
N ARG A 50 -11.45 13.40 -11.21
CA ARG A 50 -11.59 12.08 -10.57
C ARG A 50 -10.42 11.13 -10.85
N THR A 51 -9.86 11.21 -12.06
CA THR A 51 -8.66 10.48 -12.46
C THR A 51 -7.42 10.86 -11.63
N LYS A 52 -7.27 12.13 -11.23
CA LYS A 52 -6.18 12.58 -10.35
C LYS A 52 -6.33 12.02 -8.94
N VAL A 53 -7.56 11.91 -8.45
CA VAL A 53 -7.82 11.28 -7.14
C VAL A 53 -7.47 9.79 -7.18
N LEU A 54 -7.87 9.07 -8.22
CA LEU A 54 -7.53 7.66 -8.39
C LEU A 54 -6.01 7.45 -8.53
N LEU A 55 -5.35 8.23 -9.38
CA LEU A 55 -3.90 8.18 -9.56
C LEU A 55 -3.16 8.52 -8.26
N SER A 56 -3.61 9.52 -7.50
CA SER A 56 -3.00 9.84 -6.21
C SER A 56 -3.09 8.68 -5.23
N LYS A 57 -4.24 7.99 -5.16
CA LYS A 57 -4.38 6.80 -4.31
C LYS A 57 -3.46 5.67 -4.75
N TYR A 58 -3.36 5.44 -6.06
CA TYR A 58 -2.48 4.42 -6.62
C TYR A 58 -1.01 4.73 -6.35
N ILE A 59 -0.55 5.97 -6.58
CA ILE A 59 0.82 6.40 -6.32
C ILE A 59 1.15 6.24 -4.83
N THR A 60 0.25 6.64 -3.92
CA THR A 60 0.45 6.44 -2.49
C THR A 60 0.58 4.95 -2.14
N ALA A 61 -0.23 4.08 -2.75
CA ALA A 61 -0.13 2.63 -2.53
C ALA A 61 1.21 2.07 -3.03
N VAL A 62 1.66 2.45 -4.23
CA VAL A 62 2.95 2.01 -4.78
C VAL A 62 4.13 2.51 -3.94
N LEU A 63 4.12 3.77 -3.51
CA LEU A 63 5.16 4.31 -2.64
C LEU A 63 5.22 3.57 -1.31
N PHE A 64 4.07 3.20 -0.74
CA PHE A 64 3.99 2.42 0.48
C PHE A 64 4.54 1.00 0.30
N SER A 65 4.26 0.37 -0.85
CA SER A 65 4.85 -0.91 -1.23
C SER A 65 6.38 -0.84 -1.32
N VAL A 66 6.91 0.18 -2.00
CA VAL A 66 8.37 0.39 -2.11
C VAL A 66 8.98 0.63 -0.73
N TYR A 67 8.35 1.45 0.10
CA TYR A 67 8.79 1.71 1.47
C TYR A 67 8.91 0.42 2.29
N PHE A 68 7.92 -0.48 2.22
CA PHE A 68 8.00 -1.76 2.94
C PHE A 68 9.10 -2.69 2.44
N VAL A 69 9.33 -2.75 1.13
CA VAL A 69 10.43 -3.56 0.57
C VAL A 69 11.79 -3.01 1.03
N LEU A 70 11.96 -1.69 1.05
CA LEU A 70 13.16 -1.06 1.58
C LEU A 70 13.35 -1.30 3.08
N LEU A 71 12.27 -1.20 3.86
CA LEU A 71 12.31 -1.51 5.29
C LEU A 71 12.69 -2.97 5.53
N TYR A 72 12.13 -3.89 4.74
CA TYR A 72 12.45 -5.31 4.79
C TYR A 72 13.92 -5.58 4.45
N LEU A 73 14.46 -4.94 3.41
CA LEU A 73 15.88 -4.99 3.04
C LEU A 73 16.78 -4.56 4.22
N VAL A 74 16.49 -3.40 4.82
CA VAL A 74 17.27 -2.88 5.95
C VAL A 74 17.21 -3.84 7.13
N LEU A 75 16.02 -4.35 7.47
CA LEU A 75 15.85 -5.28 8.58
C LEU A 75 16.58 -6.60 8.32
N SER A 76 16.53 -7.11 7.09
CA SER A 76 17.25 -8.33 6.70
C SER A 76 18.77 -8.16 6.86
N VAL A 77 19.32 -7.04 6.42
CA VAL A 77 20.75 -6.74 6.57
C VAL A 77 21.14 -6.61 8.04
N LEU A 78 20.34 -5.88 8.85
CA LEU A 78 20.59 -5.73 10.28
C LEU A 78 20.56 -7.07 11.03
N LEU A 79 19.57 -7.91 10.74
CA LEU A 79 19.47 -9.25 11.33
C LEU A 79 20.61 -10.15 10.85
N GLY A 80 20.97 -10.08 9.57
CA GLY A 80 22.11 -10.80 9.01
C GLY A 80 23.42 -10.44 9.71
N MET A 81 23.66 -9.14 9.91
CA MET A 81 24.83 -8.65 10.65
C MET A 81 24.80 -9.09 12.13
N LEU A 82 23.64 -9.05 12.78
CA LEU A 82 23.51 -9.41 14.20
C LEU A 82 23.75 -10.90 14.45
N LEU A 83 23.24 -11.78 13.57
CA LEU A 83 23.29 -13.23 13.75
C LEU A 83 24.60 -13.85 13.27
N PHE A 84 25.13 -13.39 12.13
CA PHE A 84 26.27 -14.03 11.46
C PHE A 84 27.58 -13.23 11.60
N GLY A 85 27.50 -11.96 12.04
CA GLY A 85 28.64 -11.05 12.12
C GLY A 85 29.18 -10.63 10.75
N PHE A 86 30.25 -9.83 10.74
CA PHE A 86 30.93 -9.42 9.51
C PHE A 86 31.96 -10.46 9.09
N GLN A 87 31.58 -11.37 8.19
CA GLN A 87 32.49 -12.30 7.56
C GLN A 87 32.56 -11.97 6.07
N ASN A 88 33.68 -11.40 5.63
CA ASN A 88 33.90 -11.04 4.24
C ASN A 88 34.73 -12.15 3.58
N THR A 89 34.07 -13.14 2.99
CA THR A 89 34.70 -14.24 2.27
C THR A 89 34.72 -13.94 0.78
N ALA A 90 35.53 -14.67 0.00
CA ALA A 90 35.57 -14.49 -1.46
C ALA A 90 34.20 -14.70 -2.14
N GLU A 91 33.27 -15.39 -1.48
CA GLU A 91 31.91 -15.63 -1.96
C GLU A 91 30.92 -14.50 -1.66
N SER A 92 31.31 -13.48 -0.87
CA SER A 92 30.43 -12.36 -0.51
C SER A 92 30.00 -11.53 -1.73
N GLY A 93 30.83 -11.44 -2.77
CA GLY A 93 30.52 -10.71 -4.00
C GLY A 93 29.34 -11.30 -4.79
N PRO A 94 29.42 -12.57 -5.23
CA PRO A 94 28.31 -13.25 -5.90
C PRO A 94 27.02 -13.26 -5.07
N LEU A 95 27.11 -13.49 -3.76
CA LEU A 95 25.94 -13.51 -2.86
C LEU A 95 25.21 -12.16 -2.80
N LEU A 96 25.96 -11.05 -2.82
CA LEU A 96 25.37 -9.71 -2.88
C LEU A 96 24.61 -9.50 -4.19
N THR A 97 25.18 -9.94 -5.32
CA THR A 97 24.52 -9.80 -6.63
C THR A 97 23.24 -10.60 -6.73
N THR A 98 23.22 -11.83 -6.22
CA THR A 98 22.01 -12.66 -6.19
C THR A 98 20.95 -12.06 -5.27
N ALA A 99 21.35 -11.56 -4.10
CA ALA A 99 20.43 -10.89 -3.19
C ALA A 99 19.77 -9.67 -3.85
N LEU A 100 20.55 -8.81 -4.51
CA LEU A 100 20.01 -7.64 -5.22
C LEU A 100 18.99 -8.02 -6.31
N ILE A 101 19.24 -9.10 -7.05
CA ILE A 101 18.30 -9.62 -8.05
C ILE A 101 17.00 -10.10 -7.39
N ASP A 102 17.10 -10.85 -6.29
CA ASP A 102 15.91 -11.34 -5.57
C ASP A 102 15.09 -10.18 -4.96
N TYR A 103 15.74 -9.11 -4.48
CA TYR A 103 15.06 -7.90 -4.02
C TYR A 103 14.38 -7.15 -5.16
N ALA A 104 14.99 -7.10 -6.35
CA ALA A 104 14.37 -6.50 -7.53
C ALA A 104 13.12 -7.29 -7.97
N ASP A 105 13.19 -8.63 -7.97
CA ASP A 105 12.04 -9.49 -8.24
C ASP A 105 10.92 -9.29 -7.21
N CYS A 106 11.27 -9.21 -5.92
CA CYS A 106 10.33 -8.95 -4.84
C CYS A 106 9.62 -7.59 -5.02
N LEU A 107 10.36 -6.56 -5.44
CA LEU A 107 9.79 -5.24 -5.72
C LEU A 107 8.76 -5.31 -6.86
N VAL A 108 9.11 -5.95 -7.97
CA VAL A 108 8.22 -6.11 -9.13
C VAL A 108 6.96 -6.89 -8.72
N GLU A 109 7.13 -8.03 -8.04
CA GLU A 109 6.01 -8.84 -7.56
C GLU A 109 5.07 -8.04 -6.63
N THR A 110 5.66 -7.27 -5.71
CA THR A 110 4.89 -6.45 -4.75
C THR A 110 4.12 -5.34 -5.46
N ILE A 111 4.71 -4.65 -6.44
CA ILE A 111 4.02 -3.59 -7.22
C ILE A 111 2.86 -4.18 -8.01
N MET A 112 3.08 -5.32 -8.68
CA MET A 112 2.02 -5.99 -9.46
C MET A 112 0.88 -6.45 -8.56
N THR A 113 1.21 -7.01 -7.41
CA THR A 113 0.25 -7.45 -6.42
C THR A 113 -0.52 -6.29 -5.80
N ALA A 114 0.15 -5.18 -5.47
CA ALA A 114 -0.49 -3.97 -4.97
C ALA A 114 -1.45 -3.38 -6.01
N THR A 115 -1.05 -3.41 -7.29
CA THR A 115 -1.92 -2.96 -8.40
C THR A 115 -3.14 -3.86 -8.56
N PHE A 116 -2.97 -5.18 -8.42
CA PHE A 116 -4.07 -6.14 -8.43
C PHE A 116 -5.03 -5.91 -7.25
N ALA A 117 -4.51 -5.75 -6.03
CA ALA A 117 -5.31 -5.44 -4.84
C ALA A 117 -6.05 -4.10 -4.99
N PHE A 118 -5.39 -3.09 -5.56
CA PHE A 118 -6.00 -1.79 -5.83
C PHE A 118 -7.15 -1.90 -6.83
N MET A 119 -6.98 -2.67 -7.91
CA MET A 119 -8.05 -2.96 -8.87
C MET A 119 -9.22 -3.65 -8.17
N LEU A 120 -8.96 -4.69 -7.36
CA LEU A 120 -10.02 -5.36 -6.59
C LEU A 120 -10.72 -4.38 -5.64
N SER A 121 -10.00 -3.44 -5.03
CA SER A 121 -10.60 -2.41 -4.17
C SER A 121 -11.58 -1.50 -4.91
N ALA A 122 -11.28 -1.18 -6.17
CA ALA A 122 -12.15 -0.40 -7.03
C ALA A 122 -13.38 -1.20 -7.49
N VAL A 123 -13.23 -2.50 -7.75
CA VAL A 123 -14.30 -3.42 -8.18
C VAL A 123 -15.25 -3.76 -7.04
N PHE A 124 -14.74 -4.26 -5.91
CA PHE A 124 -15.53 -4.73 -4.77
C PHE A 124 -15.99 -3.61 -3.84
N ARG A 125 -15.50 -2.37 -4.02
CA ARG A 125 -15.85 -1.20 -3.20
C ARG A 125 -15.54 -1.37 -1.71
N SER A 126 -14.65 -2.30 -1.37
CA SER A 126 -14.21 -2.58 0.00
C SER A 126 -12.74 -2.92 0.02
N THR A 127 -11.96 -2.10 0.73
CA THR A 127 -10.52 -2.33 0.90
C THR A 127 -10.27 -3.63 1.66
N VAL A 128 -11.07 -3.93 2.69
CA VAL A 128 -10.89 -5.12 3.53
C VAL A 128 -11.13 -6.41 2.72
N LEU A 129 -12.23 -6.47 1.96
CA LEU A 129 -12.51 -7.63 1.10
C LEU A 129 -11.43 -7.82 0.04
N SER A 130 -10.93 -6.72 -0.52
CA SER A 130 -9.94 -6.77 -1.60
C SER A 130 -8.59 -7.25 -1.10
N VAL A 131 -8.15 -6.77 0.06
CA VAL A 131 -6.91 -7.25 0.70
C VAL A 131 -7.03 -8.73 1.04
N GLY A 132 -8.15 -9.15 1.66
CA GLY A 132 -8.39 -10.56 2.00
C GLY A 132 -8.41 -11.47 0.77
N LEU A 133 -9.13 -11.09 -0.28
CA LEU A 133 -9.20 -11.87 -1.51
C LEU A 133 -7.85 -11.94 -2.23
N THR A 134 -7.13 -10.82 -2.30
CA THR A 134 -5.79 -10.78 -2.90
C THR A 134 -4.86 -11.74 -2.18
N PHE A 135 -4.87 -11.73 -0.85
CA PHE A 135 -4.06 -12.64 -0.04
C PHE A 135 -4.36 -14.12 -0.33
N VAL A 136 -5.64 -14.50 -0.34
CA VAL A 136 -6.06 -15.89 -0.66
C VAL A 136 -5.63 -16.29 -2.07
N ILE A 137 -5.77 -15.40 -3.05
CA ILE A 137 -5.38 -15.67 -4.44
C ILE A 137 -3.87 -15.90 -4.53
N ILE A 138 -3.03 -15.07 -3.91
CA ILE A 138 -1.57 -15.21 -4.00
C ILE A 138 -1.10 -16.54 -3.41
N LEU A 139 -1.67 -16.96 -2.28
CA LEU A 139 -1.34 -18.23 -1.63
C LEU A 139 -1.58 -19.43 -2.57
N GLY A 140 -2.68 -19.40 -3.33
CA GLY A 140 -3.01 -20.45 -4.29
C GLY A 140 -2.31 -20.29 -5.65
N ALA A 141 -2.06 -19.06 -6.10
CA ALA A 141 -1.65 -18.78 -7.47
C ALA A 141 -0.25 -19.27 -7.79
N LYS A 142 0.72 -19.14 -6.86
CA LYS A 142 2.08 -19.67 -7.07
C LYS A 142 2.07 -21.20 -7.20
N GLY A 143 1.32 -21.89 -6.34
CA GLY A 143 1.15 -23.34 -6.43
C GLY A 143 0.42 -23.78 -7.70
N ALA A 144 -0.63 -23.04 -8.10
CA ALA A 144 -1.33 -23.30 -9.35
C ALA A 144 -0.41 -23.16 -10.57
N VAL A 145 0.42 -22.11 -10.62
CA VAL A 145 1.41 -21.92 -11.70
C VAL A 145 2.39 -23.09 -11.77
N GLN A 146 2.89 -23.59 -10.64
CA GLN A 146 3.78 -24.75 -10.61
C GLN A 146 3.10 -26.03 -11.10
N LEU A 147 1.83 -26.25 -10.72
CA LEU A 147 1.05 -27.38 -11.24
C LEU A 147 0.84 -27.28 -12.75
N LEU A 148 0.51 -26.09 -13.26
CA LEU A 148 0.36 -25.87 -14.69
C LEU A 148 1.66 -26.11 -15.46
N ALA A 149 2.80 -25.72 -14.89
CA ALA A 149 4.11 -26.01 -15.47
C ALA A 149 4.39 -27.52 -15.48
N HIS A 150 4.01 -28.25 -14.42
CA HIS A 150 4.18 -29.70 -14.36
C HIS A 150 3.36 -30.45 -15.43
N TYR A 151 2.16 -29.98 -15.75
CA TYR A 151 1.30 -30.55 -16.79
C TYR A 151 1.55 -29.96 -18.19
N ASP A 152 2.63 -29.20 -18.37
CA ASP A 152 3.02 -28.53 -19.62
C ASP A 152 1.89 -27.70 -20.27
N VAL A 153 1.13 -27.02 -19.43
CA VAL A 153 -0.02 -26.22 -19.86
C VAL A 153 0.48 -24.89 -20.41
N ALA A 154 0.62 -24.82 -21.75
CA ALA A 154 1.26 -23.70 -22.44
C ALA A 154 0.66 -22.31 -22.17
N TRP A 155 -0.63 -22.20 -21.79
CA TRP A 155 -1.23 -20.90 -21.45
C TRP A 155 -0.78 -20.37 -20.08
N GLY A 156 -0.21 -21.22 -19.21
CA GLY A 156 0.31 -20.85 -17.90
C GLY A 156 1.38 -19.77 -17.96
N ARG A 157 2.11 -19.67 -19.07
CA ARG A 157 3.11 -18.62 -19.33
C ARG A 157 2.54 -17.20 -19.36
N PHE A 158 1.23 -17.02 -19.55
CA PHE A 158 0.59 -15.71 -19.54
C PHE A 158 0.06 -15.30 -18.16
N LEU A 159 0.08 -16.20 -17.16
CA LEU A 159 -0.33 -15.85 -15.81
C LEU A 159 0.62 -14.82 -15.20
N LEU A 160 0.07 -13.91 -14.40
CA LEU A 160 0.81 -12.86 -13.70
C LEU A 160 2.03 -13.43 -12.94
N PHE A 161 1.78 -14.40 -12.06
CA PHE A 161 2.81 -14.96 -11.17
C PHE A 161 3.84 -15.84 -11.89
N SER A 162 3.59 -16.25 -13.14
CA SER A 162 4.61 -16.90 -13.98
C SER A 162 5.67 -15.92 -14.44
N ASN A 163 5.38 -14.61 -14.40
CA ASN A 163 6.19 -13.55 -14.98
C ASN A 163 6.78 -12.59 -13.93
N THR A 164 6.54 -12.80 -12.63
CA THR A 164 7.01 -11.88 -11.59
C THR A 164 8.48 -12.03 -11.21
N GLY A 165 9.16 -13.12 -11.61
CA GLY A 165 10.57 -13.36 -11.32
C GLY A 165 11.45 -13.18 -12.56
N PHE A 166 12.20 -12.08 -12.64
CA PHE A 166 13.22 -11.87 -13.68
C PHE A 166 14.55 -12.56 -13.35
N GLY A 167 14.79 -12.86 -12.08
CA GLY A 167 15.99 -13.54 -11.62
C GLY A 167 16.19 -14.93 -12.22
N GLN A 168 15.16 -15.55 -12.79
CA GLN A 168 15.31 -16.79 -13.57
C GLN A 168 16.22 -16.61 -14.79
N TYR A 169 16.17 -15.43 -15.44
CA TYR A 169 17.00 -15.11 -16.59
C TYR A 169 18.43 -14.76 -16.21
N ALA A 170 18.60 -14.03 -15.10
CA ALA A 170 19.93 -13.63 -14.63
C ALA A 170 20.77 -14.81 -14.11
N ARG A 171 20.10 -15.87 -13.63
CA ARG A 171 20.75 -17.07 -13.08
C ARG A 171 21.03 -18.17 -14.13
N GLY A 172 20.64 -17.95 -15.39
CA GLY A 172 20.74 -18.98 -16.44
C GLY A 172 19.83 -20.18 -16.20
N ASN A 173 18.81 -20.03 -15.33
CA ASN A 173 17.84 -21.09 -15.07
C ASN A 173 16.92 -21.24 -16.29
N MET A 174 16.47 -22.47 -16.54
CA MET A 174 15.39 -22.69 -17.50
C MET A 174 14.12 -21.99 -16.99
N PRO A 175 13.42 -21.24 -17.86
CA PRO A 175 12.16 -20.60 -17.48
C PRO A 175 11.11 -21.65 -17.13
N LEU A 176 10.12 -21.27 -16.31
CA LEU A 176 9.03 -22.15 -15.88
C LEU A 176 8.24 -22.76 -17.05
N PHE A 177 8.15 -22.05 -18.17
CA PHE A 177 7.47 -22.50 -19.39
C PHE A 177 8.36 -22.26 -20.61
N GLU A 178 8.22 -23.12 -21.62
CA GLU A 178 8.96 -22.97 -22.87
C GLU A 178 8.62 -21.66 -23.61
N GLY A 179 9.65 -21.05 -24.20
CA GLY A 179 9.52 -19.83 -25.00
C GLY A 179 9.43 -18.53 -24.20
N MET A 180 9.58 -18.56 -22.87
CA MET A 180 9.67 -17.34 -22.09
C MET A 180 11.04 -16.67 -22.23
N SER A 181 11.04 -15.39 -22.58
CA SER A 181 12.21 -14.53 -22.64
C SER A 181 12.06 -13.31 -21.71
N PRO A 182 13.15 -12.60 -21.36
CA PRO A 182 13.06 -11.39 -20.55
C PRO A 182 12.10 -10.34 -21.14
N SER A 183 12.11 -10.17 -22.46
CA SER A 183 11.23 -9.24 -23.16
C SER A 183 9.77 -9.70 -23.15
N PHE A 184 9.52 -11.00 -23.33
CA PHE A 184 8.19 -11.58 -23.21
C PHE A 184 7.59 -11.32 -21.83
N THR A 185 8.34 -11.63 -20.78
CA THR A 185 7.91 -11.41 -19.39
C THR A 185 7.60 -9.95 -19.09
N PHE A 186 8.47 -9.04 -19.54
CA PHE A 186 8.22 -7.61 -19.40
C PHE A 186 6.91 -7.17 -20.09
N LEU A 187 6.65 -7.64 -21.32
CA LEU A 187 5.43 -7.31 -22.06
C LEU A 187 4.17 -7.87 -21.37
N VAL A 188 4.22 -9.09 -20.85
CA VAL A 188 3.10 -9.70 -20.12
C VAL A 188 2.80 -8.92 -18.84
N LEU A 189 3.83 -8.53 -18.07
CA LEU A 189 3.65 -7.71 -16.88
C LEU A 189 3.05 -6.34 -17.23
N LEU A 190 3.57 -5.68 -18.27
CA LEU A 190 3.04 -4.40 -18.72
C LEU A 190 1.57 -4.50 -19.13
N PHE A 191 1.21 -5.57 -19.84
CA PHE A 191 -0.18 -5.84 -20.21
C PHE A 191 -1.10 -6.00 -18.99
N HIS A 192 -0.69 -6.76 -17.98
CA HIS A 192 -1.45 -6.91 -16.74
C HIS A 192 -1.58 -5.60 -15.98
N LEU A 193 -0.49 -4.82 -15.89
CA LEU A 193 -0.46 -3.54 -15.21
C LEU A 193 -1.48 -2.57 -15.83
N LEU A 194 -1.46 -2.43 -17.16
CA LEU A 194 -2.38 -1.57 -17.89
C LEU A 194 -3.83 -2.07 -17.79
N SER A 195 -4.04 -3.39 -17.86
CA SER A 195 -5.37 -3.99 -17.72
C SER A 195 -5.96 -3.72 -16.34
N PHE A 196 -5.19 -3.91 -15.26
CA PHE A 196 -5.64 -3.65 -13.90
C PHE A 196 -5.94 -2.17 -13.66
N LEU A 197 -5.08 -1.27 -14.14
CA LEU A 197 -5.31 0.18 -14.03
C LEU A 197 -6.52 0.62 -14.86
N GLY A 198 -6.69 0.07 -16.06
CA GLY A 198 -7.84 0.34 -16.93
C GLY A 198 -9.16 -0.11 -16.30
N LEU A 199 -9.19 -1.32 -15.72
CA LEU A 199 -10.36 -1.82 -14.99
C LEU A 199 -10.63 -0.97 -13.73
N ALA A 200 -9.61 -0.69 -12.92
CA ALA A 200 -9.76 0.17 -11.75
C ALA A 200 -10.35 1.53 -12.12
N TRP A 201 -9.87 2.13 -13.21
CA TRP A 201 -10.37 3.40 -13.73
C TRP A 201 -11.81 3.29 -14.22
N ALA A 202 -12.15 2.27 -15.00
CA ALA A 202 -13.49 2.08 -15.55
C ALA A 202 -14.56 1.93 -14.45
N PHE A 203 -14.29 1.12 -13.42
CA PHE A 203 -15.19 0.95 -12.27
C PHE A 203 -15.27 2.21 -11.40
N PHE A 204 -14.17 2.96 -11.30
CA PHE A 204 -14.15 4.20 -10.53
C PHE A 204 -14.94 5.34 -11.21
N VAL A 205 -14.83 5.49 -12.54
CA VAL A 205 -15.48 6.57 -13.30
C VAL A 205 -16.98 6.32 -13.49
N LYS A 206 -17.40 5.09 -13.83
CA LYS A 206 -18.84 4.76 -13.98
C LYS A 206 -19.67 5.07 -12.72
N ARG A 207 -19.02 5.10 -11.55
CA ARG A 207 -19.65 5.33 -10.26
C ARG A 207 -20.03 6.79 -9.99
N ASP A 208 -19.28 7.76 -10.51
CA ASP A 208 -19.51 9.20 -10.21
C ASP A 208 -20.58 9.85 -11.13
N VAL A 209 -21.13 9.10 -12.09
CA VAL A 209 -22.24 9.57 -12.97
C VAL A 209 -23.62 9.18 -12.40
N ALA A 210 -23.67 8.22 -11.48
CA ALA A 210 -24.91 7.70 -10.90
C ALA A 210 -25.29 8.34 -9.55
N HIS A 211 -24.70 9.48 -9.20
CA HIS A 211 -25.02 10.26 -7.99
C HIS A 211 -25.32 11.71 -8.34
#